data_AF-A0A924F4U8-F1
#
_entry.id   AF-A0A924F4U8-F1
#
_cell.length_a   1.000
_cell.length_b   1.000
_cell.length_c   1.000
_cell.angle_alpha   90.00
_cell.angle_beta   90.00
_cell.angle_gamma   90.00
#
_symmetry.space_group_name_H-M   'P 1'
#
loop_
_entity.id
_entity.type
_entity.pdbx_description
1 polymer ?
#
loop_
_entity_poly.entity_id
_entity_poly.type
_entity_poly.pdbx_seq_one_letter_code
_entity_poly.pdbx_strand_id
1 'polypeptide(L)'
;TIHVQPKGTILIQDSFNNKVASLDVNAEKGNILPSSTRRFESTLDQKWLFGRYTATITIGYGTQGQAIVETTSFWVIPYKLILIGLALLVTALYVLRIAVKRYNKYIITQSRKKK
;
A
#
# COMPACT_ATOMS: atom_id res chain seq x y z
N THR A 1 24.53 -8.89 -34.06
CA THR A 1 24.33 -8.60 -32.62
C THR A 1 22.85 -8.61 -32.33
N ILE A 2 22.36 -9.61 -31.59
CA ILE A 2 20.95 -9.67 -31.23
C ILE A 2 20.76 -8.72 -30.05
N HIS A 3 20.14 -7.57 -30.33
CA HIS A 3 19.66 -6.66 -29.30
C HIS A 3 18.26 -7.14 -28.89
N VAL A 4 18.03 -7.26 -27.59
CA VAL A 4 16.72 -7.67 -27.06
C VAL A 4 16.07 -6.44 -26.45
N GLN A 5 14.87 -6.14 -26.92
CA GLN A 5 14.01 -5.14 -26.33
C GLN A 5 12.91 -5.88 -25.56
N PRO A 6 13.06 -6.06 -24.23
CA PRO A 6 12.05 -6.75 -23.45
C PRO A 6 10.76 -5.95 -23.50
N LYS A 7 9.67 -6.64 -23.82
CA LYS A 7 8.31 -6.10 -23.77
C LYS A 7 7.54 -6.95 -22.78
N GLY A 8 6.82 -6.29 -21.88
CA GLY A 8 6.11 -6.97 -20.83
C GLY A 8 5.26 -6.04 -20.01
N THR A 9 4.36 -6.62 -19.26
CA THR A 9 3.38 -5.92 -18.43
C THR A 9 3.42 -6.48 -17.01
N ILE A 10 3.39 -5.58 -16.03
CA ILE A 10 3.23 -5.87 -14.61
C ILE A 10 1.77 -5.60 -14.27
N LEU A 11 1.04 -6.66 -13.97
CA LEU A 11 -0.37 -6.61 -13.60
C LEU A 11 -0.47 -6.71 -12.08
N ILE A 12 -1.10 -5.72 -11.45
CA ILE A 12 -1.32 -5.69 -10.01
C ILE A 12 -2.79 -5.99 -9.72
N GLN A 13 -3.02 -6.99 -8.88
CA GLN A 13 -4.36 -7.44 -8.48
C GLN A 13 -4.55 -7.39 -6.97
N ASP A 14 -5.79 -7.17 -6.54
CA ASP A 14 -6.18 -7.33 -5.13
C ASP A 14 -6.42 -8.81 -4.78
N SER A 15 -6.74 -9.08 -3.51
CA SER A 15 -7.12 -10.41 -3.02
C SER A 15 -8.39 -11.00 -3.67
N PHE A 16 -9.17 -10.19 -4.39
CA PHE A 16 -10.39 -10.58 -5.09
C PHE A 16 -10.18 -10.69 -6.61
N ASN A 17 -8.91 -10.72 -7.04
CA ASN A 17 -8.47 -10.79 -8.44
C ASN A 17 -8.87 -9.59 -9.31
N ASN A 18 -9.37 -8.49 -8.74
CA ASN A 18 -9.64 -7.27 -9.48
C ASN A 18 -8.33 -6.64 -9.94
N LYS A 19 -8.30 -6.17 -11.20
CA LYS A 19 -7.13 -5.50 -11.77
C LYS A 19 -7.07 -4.07 -11.25
N VAL A 20 -6.05 -3.77 -10.46
CA VAL A 20 -5.88 -2.48 -9.78
C VAL A 20 -4.99 -1.55 -10.61
N ALA A 21 -3.92 -2.10 -11.20
CA ALA A 21 -3.02 -1.35 -12.07
C ALA A 21 -2.37 -2.28 -13.10
N SER A 22 -1.95 -1.68 -14.21
CA SER A 22 -1.17 -2.31 -15.26
C SER A 22 -0.02 -1.37 -15.60
N LEU A 23 1.21 -1.81 -15.37
CA LEU A 23 2.43 -1.04 -15.63
C LEU A 23 3.25 -1.72 -16.72
N ASP A 24 3.90 -0.94 -17.57
CA ASP A 24 4.82 -1.50 -18.56
C ASP A 24 6.19 -1.74 -17.93
N VAL A 25 6.79 -2.90 -18.22
CA VAL A 25 8.13 -3.28 -17.70
C VAL A 25 9.23 -2.42 -18.34
N ASN A 26 9.03 -1.95 -19.58
CA ASN A 26 10.01 -1.17 -20.34
C ASN A 26 9.31 0.00 -21.05
N ALA A 27 8.72 0.92 -20.26
CA ALA A 27 8.02 2.09 -20.79
C ALA A 27 8.93 2.95 -21.70
N GLU A 28 10.20 3.09 -21.35
CA GLU A 28 11.20 3.86 -22.11
C GLU A 28 11.74 3.12 -23.35
N LYS A 29 11.28 1.90 -23.62
CA LYS A 29 11.68 1.11 -24.78
C LYS A 29 13.19 0.92 -24.90
N GLY A 30 13.91 0.89 -23.78
CA GLY A 30 15.35 0.76 -23.72
C GLY A 30 15.83 -0.60 -24.22
N ASN A 31 16.96 -0.61 -24.93
CA ASN A 31 17.62 -1.83 -25.40
C ASN A 31 18.59 -2.37 -24.33
N ILE A 32 18.72 -3.69 -24.28
CA ILE A 32 19.74 -4.38 -23.51
C ILE A 32 20.86 -4.81 -24.48
N LEU A 33 22.10 -4.47 -24.16
CA LEU A 33 23.27 -4.90 -24.92
C LEU A 33 23.60 -6.38 -24.62
N PRO A 34 24.18 -7.11 -25.58
CA PRO A 34 24.70 -8.46 -25.32
C PRO A 34 25.65 -8.44 -24.13
N SER A 35 25.59 -9.46 -23.26
CA SER A 35 26.41 -9.60 -22.03
C SER A 35 26.21 -8.52 -20.95
N SER A 36 25.15 -7.71 -21.03
CA SER A 36 24.81 -6.70 -20.02
C SER A 36 23.49 -7.01 -19.33
N THR A 37 23.39 -6.69 -18.04
CA THR A 37 22.12 -6.66 -17.30
C THR A 37 21.61 -5.23 -17.22
N ARG A 38 20.31 -5.01 -17.40
CA ARG A 38 19.65 -3.71 -17.24
C ARG A 38 18.47 -3.84 -16.28
N ARG A 39 18.37 -2.89 -15.35
CA ARG A 39 17.24 -2.77 -14.43
C ARG A 39 16.24 -1.77 -15.03
N PHE A 40 14.97 -2.14 -15.03
CA PHE A 40 13.87 -1.26 -15.36
C PHE A 40 13.00 -1.10 -14.11
N GLU A 41 12.58 0.11 -13.82
CA GLU A 41 11.77 0.43 -12.65
C GLU A 41 10.46 1.08 -13.11
N SER A 42 9.35 0.61 -12.55
CA SER A 42 8.02 1.16 -12.80
C SER A 42 7.39 1.50 -11.46
N THR A 43 6.95 2.74 -11.31
CA THR A 43 6.37 3.24 -10.06
C THR A 43 4.85 3.04 -10.04
N LEU A 44 4.35 2.43 -8.99
CA LEU A 44 2.91 2.34 -8.72
C LEU A 44 2.44 3.59 -7.96
N ASP A 45 1.92 4.59 -8.67
CA ASP A 45 1.44 5.83 -8.07
C ASP A 45 -0.06 5.76 -7.69
N GLN A 46 -0.39 4.86 -6.76
CA GLN A 46 -1.77 4.69 -6.28
C GLN A 46 -1.87 5.13 -4.81
N LYS A 47 -2.66 6.18 -4.56
CA LYS A 47 -2.80 6.81 -3.24
C LYS A 47 -3.63 6.00 -2.24
N TRP A 48 -4.56 5.17 -2.74
CA TRP A 48 -5.49 4.38 -1.93
C TRP A 48 -5.30 2.90 -2.22
N LEU A 49 -4.37 2.29 -1.50
CA LEU A 49 -4.13 0.86 -1.50
C LEU A 49 -4.23 0.34 -0.07
N PHE A 50 -4.98 -0.73 0.13
CA PHE A 50 -5.12 -1.39 1.42
C PHE A 50 -5.34 -2.89 1.26
N GLY A 51 -4.55 -3.66 1.99
CA GLY A 51 -4.65 -5.12 2.01
C GLY A 51 -3.54 -5.80 1.22
N ARG A 52 -3.77 -7.08 0.89
CA ARG A 52 -2.83 -7.89 0.11
C ARG A 52 -3.02 -7.62 -1.37
N TYR A 53 -1.90 -7.44 -2.07
CA TYR A 53 -1.83 -7.33 -3.50
C TYR A 53 -0.89 -8.37 -4.07
N THR A 54 -1.15 -8.73 -5.33
CA THR A 54 -0.33 -9.65 -6.11
C THR A 54 0.13 -8.93 -7.36
N ALA A 55 1.44 -8.87 -7.58
CA ALA A 55 2.03 -8.39 -8.82
C ALA A 55 2.46 -9.58 -9.67
N THR A 56 1.87 -9.68 -10.86
CA THR A 56 2.20 -10.68 -11.88
C THR A 56 2.91 -9.97 -13.01
N ILE A 57 4.18 -10.29 -13.23
CA ILE A 57 4.95 -9.78 -14.36
C ILE A 57 4.90 -10.79 -15.50
N THR A 58 4.61 -10.33 -16.71
CA THR A 58 4.65 -11.14 -17.93
C THR A 58 5.58 -10.47 -18.93
N ILE A 59 6.71 -11.12 -19.25
CA ILE A 59 7.72 -10.61 -20.19
C ILE A 59 7.84 -11.57 -21.37
N GLY A 60 7.68 -11.06 -22.59
CA GLY A 60 7.97 -11.81 -23.80
C GLY A 60 9.48 -11.87 -24.06
N TYR A 61 9.98 -13.06 -24.40
CA TYR A 61 11.38 -13.29 -24.78
C TYR A 61 11.51 -14.18 -26.02
N GLY A 62 12.68 -14.09 -26.67
CA GLY A 62 12.99 -14.87 -27.87
C GLY A 62 12.22 -14.45 -29.13
N THR A 63 12.42 -15.20 -30.21
CA THR A 63 11.77 -14.97 -31.52
C THR A 63 10.53 -15.84 -31.74
N GLN A 64 10.27 -16.81 -30.85
CA GLN A 64 9.17 -17.78 -30.97
C GLN A 64 7.97 -17.49 -30.05
N GLY A 65 7.86 -16.27 -29.51
CA GLY A 65 6.70 -15.85 -28.71
C GLY A 65 6.62 -16.46 -27.31
N GLN A 66 7.76 -16.84 -26.72
CA GLN A 66 7.79 -17.36 -25.35
C GLN A 66 7.59 -16.23 -24.33
N ALA A 67 6.90 -16.52 -23.22
CA ALA A 67 6.67 -15.56 -22.15
C ALA A 67 7.16 -16.12 -20.81
N ILE A 68 7.86 -15.29 -20.04
CA ILE A 68 8.18 -15.54 -18.63
C ILE A 68 7.11 -14.86 -17.81
N VAL A 69 6.44 -15.64 -16.97
CA VAL A 69 5.45 -15.14 -16.01
C VAL A 69 5.98 -15.41 -14.61
N GLU A 70 6.09 -14.35 -13.80
CA GLU A 70 6.48 -14.45 -12.40
C GLU A 70 5.46 -13.69 -11.55
N THR A 71 5.17 -14.21 -10.36
CA THR A 71 4.15 -13.66 -9.49
C THR A 71 4.70 -13.48 -8.09
N THR A 72 4.52 -12.28 -7.53
CA THR A 72 4.90 -11.94 -6.16
C THR A 72 3.72 -11.33 -5.40
N SER A 73 3.65 -11.56 -4.09
CA SER A 73 2.61 -11.01 -3.22
C SER A 73 3.22 -10.05 -2.21
N PHE A 74 2.55 -8.93 -1.96
CA PHE A 74 2.94 -7.95 -0.95
C PHE A 74 1.72 -7.39 -0.23
N TRP A 75 1.91 -6.86 0.97
CA TRP A 75 0.84 -6.26 1.76
C TRP A 75 1.04 -4.75 1.85
N VAL A 76 -0.03 -3.97 1.63
CA VAL A 76 -0.04 -2.51 1.76
C VAL A 76 -0.87 -2.10 2.98
N ILE A 77 -0.21 -1.50 3.98
CA ILE A 77 -0.84 -1.00 5.22
C ILE A 77 -0.61 0.51 5.36
N PRO A 78 -1.68 1.33 5.42
CA PRO A 78 -1.57 2.78 5.63
C PRO A 78 -1.30 3.11 7.10
N TYR A 79 -0.08 2.86 7.57
CA TYR A 79 0.33 3.05 8.96
C TYR A 79 0.09 4.48 9.49
N LYS A 80 0.16 5.50 8.62
CA LYS A 80 -0.14 6.90 9.00
C LYS A 80 -1.58 7.08 9.48
N LEU A 81 -2.55 6.44 8.82
CA LEU A 81 -3.96 6.49 9.23
C LEU A 81 -4.17 5.78 10.56
N ILE A 82 -3.51 4.62 10.75
CA ILE A 82 -3.56 3.85 12.01
C ILE A 82 -3.01 4.69 13.16
N LEU A 83 -1.88 5.37 12.97
CA LEU A 83 -1.28 6.23 13.99
C LEU A 83 -2.18 7.42 14.36
N ILE A 84 -2.79 8.09 13.37
CA ILE A 84 -3.74 9.19 13.63
C ILE A 84 -4.94 8.68 14.43
N GLY A 85 -5.50 7.53 14.05
CA GLY A 85 -6.62 6.91 14.76
C GLY A 85 -6.25 6.53 16.21
N LEU A 86 -5.08 5.94 16.41
CA LEU A 86 -4.58 5.57 17.73
C LEU A 86 -4.36 6.80 18.61
N ALA A 87 -3.75 7.86 18.05
CA ALA A 87 -3.56 9.12 18.76
C ALA A 87 -4.90 9.70 19.21
N LEU A 88 -5.89 9.82 18.30
CA LEU A 88 -7.23 10.32 18.63
C LEU A 88 -7.92 9.50 19.72
N LEU A 89 -7.80 8.17 19.68
CA LEU A 89 -8.36 7.29 20.70
C LEU A 89 -7.74 7.56 22.08
N VAL A 90 -6.41 7.70 22.14
CA VAL A 90 -5.71 8.04 23.39
C VAL A 90 -6.15 9.41 23.92
N THR A 91 -6.24 10.43 23.06
CA THR A 91 -6.70 11.76 23.47
C THR A 91 -8.15 11.72 23.97
N ALA A 92 -9.03 10.98 23.29
CA ALA A 92 -10.42 10.82 23.69
C ALA A 92 -10.54 10.14 25.06
N LEU A 93 -9.79 9.06 25.31
CA LEU A 93 -9.77 8.39 26.61
C LEU A 93 -9.21 9.30 27.71
N TYR A 94 -8.19 10.10 27.41
CA TYR A 94 -7.62 11.07 28.36
C TYR A 94 -8.65 12.14 28.77
N VAL A 95 -9.32 12.75 27.79
CA VAL A 95 -10.38 13.74 28.02
C VAL A 95 -11.54 13.12 28.79
N LEU A 96 -11.98 11.92 28.42
CA LEU A 96 -13.04 11.18 29.12
C LEU A 96 -12.69 10.95 30.60
N ARG A 97 -11.46 10.51 30.90
CA ARG A 97 -11.00 10.33 32.29
C ARG A 97 -11.04 11.63 33.09
N ILE A 98 -10.67 12.75 32.48
CA ILE A 98 -10.73 14.07 33.14
C ILE A 98 -12.19 14.50 33.35
N ALA A 99 -13.05 14.35 32.34
CA ALA A 99 -14.45 14.74 32.39
C ALA A 99 -15.20 13.99 33.50
N VAL A 100 -14.99 12.68 33.62
CA VAL A 100 -15.59 11.85 34.68
C VAL A 100 -15.16 12.33 36.08
N LYS A 101 -13.86 12.61 36.28
CA LYS A 101 -13.37 13.14 37.57
C LYS A 101 -14.01 14.49 37.91
N ARG A 102 -14.18 15.37 36.92
CA ARG A 102 -14.79 16.69 37.11
C ARG A 102 -16.28 16.59 37.44
N TYR A 103 -17.00 15.70 36.75
CA TYR A 103 -18.43 15.45 36.98
C TYR A 103 -18.69 14.93 38.41
N ASN A 104 -17.91 13.94 38.87
CA ASN A 104 -18.05 13.38 40.21
C ASN A 104 -17.81 14.43 41.32
N LYS A 105 -16.86 15.34 41.13
CA LYS A 105 -16.61 16.43 42.09
C LYS A 105 -17.77 17.43 42.16
N TYR A 106 -18.40 17.72 41.01
CA TYR A 106 -19.52 18.67 40.94
C TYR A 106 -20.75 18.15 41.71
N ILE A 107 -21.13 16.89 41.51
CA ILE A 107 -22.30 16.30 42.18
C ILE A 107 -22.14 16.19 43.71
N ILE A 108 -20.94 15.88 44.21
CA ILE A 108 -20.65 15.80 45.65
C ILE A 108 -20.72 17.18 46.31
N THR A 109 -20.32 18.23 45.60
CA THR A 109 -20.39 19.60 46.15
C THR A 109 -21.83 20.08 46.26
N GLN A 110 -22.69 19.71 45.31
CA GLN A 110 -24.11 20.04 45.33
C GLN A 110 -24.88 19.30 46.44
N SER A 111 -24.50 18.06 46.79
CA SER A 111 -25.14 17.34 47.90
C SER A 111 -24.76 17.90 49.28
N ARG A 112 -23.57 18.49 49.41
CA ARG A 112 -23.08 19.04 50.69
C ARG A 112 -23.64 20.44 51.01
N LYS A 113 -24.14 21.18 50.02
CA LYS A 113 -24.76 22.51 50.17
C LYS A 113 -26.24 22.47 50.58
N LYS A 114 -26.87 21.29 50.59
CA LYS A 114 -28.31 21.10 50.85
C LYS A 114 -28.63 20.64 52.30
N LYS A 115 -27.63 20.66 53.19
CA LYS A 115 -27.76 20.53 54.65
C LYS A 115 -27.37 21.85 55.28
#